data_AF-A0AAU7EAA9-F1
#
_entry.id   AF-A0AAU7EAA9-F1
#
_cell.length_a   1.000
_cell.length_b   1.000
_cell.length_c   1.000
_cell.angle_alpha   90.00
_cell.angle_beta   90.00
_cell.angle_gamma   90.00
#
_symmetry.space_group_name_H-M   'P 1'
#
loop_
_entity.id
_entity.type
_entity.pdbx_description
1 polymer ?
#
loop_
_entity_poly.entity_id
_entity_poly.type
_entity_poly.pdbx_seq_one_letter_code
_entity_poly.pdbx_strand_id
1 'polypeptide(L)'
;MKNNQAVFDIFFDNIARYDNFISVTIANKIGVMDENLNWLILPKFEEFKKLGKNHYQITLDGKIGLLDGNLHTILEPKYDYIGENFINGFAKIGLNDKYGFIGENGEIIEPRFDF
;
A
#
# COMPACT_ATOMS: atom_id res chain seq x y z
N MET A 1 -38.05 -24.07 -0.64
CA MET A 1 -37.72 -22.70 -0.22
C MET A 1 -36.44 -22.31 -0.94
N LYS A 2 -36.50 -21.39 -1.91
CA LYS A 2 -35.30 -20.89 -2.62
C LYS A 2 -34.62 -19.87 -1.70
N ASN A 3 -33.40 -20.16 -1.28
CA ASN A 3 -32.55 -19.18 -0.63
C ASN A 3 -32.15 -18.16 -1.71
N ASN A 4 -32.81 -16.99 -1.71
CA ASN A 4 -32.36 -15.82 -2.44
C ASN A 4 -31.11 -15.30 -1.73
N GLN A 5 -29.97 -15.91 -2.01
CA GLN A 5 -28.69 -15.30 -1.71
C GLN A 5 -28.53 -14.18 -2.73
N ALA A 6 -28.59 -12.92 -2.28
CA ALA A 6 -28.30 -11.79 -3.12
C ALA A 6 -26.88 -11.98 -3.68
N VAL A 7 -26.78 -12.25 -4.98
CA VAL A 7 -25.53 -12.14 -5.71
C VAL A 7 -25.30 -10.63 -5.79
N PHE A 8 -24.48 -10.10 -4.89
CA PHE A 8 -23.97 -8.74 -5.06
C PHE A 8 -23.11 -8.79 -6.33
N ASP A 9 -23.58 -8.15 -7.39
CA ASP A 9 -22.75 -7.87 -8.56
C ASP A 9 -21.63 -6.95 -8.09
N ILE A 10 -20.49 -7.53 -7.74
CA ILE A 10 -19.31 -6.75 -7.40
C ILE A 10 -18.71 -6.26 -8.71
N PHE A 11 -18.99 -5.01 -9.06
CA PHE A 11 -18.32 -4.33 -10.15
C PHE A 11 -16.94 -3.87 -9.65
N PHE A 12 -15.89 -4.54 -10.10
CA PHE A 12 -14.52 -4.10 -9.86
C PHE A 12 -14.08 -3.15 -10.96
N ASP A 13 -13.53 -2.00 -10.56
CA ASP A 13 -12.95 -1.05 -11.51
C ASP A 13 -11.63 -1.58 -12.06
N ASN A 14 -10.84 -2.24 -11.20
CA ASN A 14 -9.55 -2.83 -11.55
C ASN A 14 -9.18 -3.98 -10.60
N ILE A 15 -8.41 -4.96 -11.08
CA ILE A 15 -7.82 -6.03 -10.28
C ILE A 15 -6.34 -6.16 -10.67
N ALA A 16 -5.44 -6.20 -9.69
CA ALA A 16 -4.03 -6.52 -9.90
C ALA A 16 -3.61 -7.71 -9.04
N ARG A 17 -2.78 -8.60 -9.58
CA ARG A 17 -2.31 -9.80 -8.89
C ARG A 17 -0.87 -9.62 -8.38
N TYR A 18 -0.66 -9.99 -7.13
CA TYR A 18 0.65 -10.08 -6.49
C TYR A 18 0.93 -11.55 -6.12
N ASP A 19 2.09 -11.82 -5.53
CA ASP A 19 2.54 -13.18 -5.25
C ASP A 19 1.55 -13.94 -4.33
N ASN A 20 1.05 -13.26 -3.28
CA ASN A 20 0.22 -13.89 -2.23
C ASN A 20 -1.20 -13.32 -2.10
N PHE A 21 -1.55 -12.30 -2.87
CA PHE A 21 -2.83 -11.61 -2.75
C PHE A 21 -3.21 -10.88 -4.03
N ILE A 22 -4.43 -10.36 -4.09
CA ILE A 22 -4.91 -9.51 -5.16
C ILE A 22 -5.28 -8.13 -4.60
N SER A 23 -4.93 -7.06 -5.32
CA SER A 23 -5.53 -5.75 -5.06
C SER A 23 -6.77 -5.58 -5.93
N VAL A 24 -7.76 -4.91 -5.37
CA VAL A 24 -9.07 -4.73 -5.97
C VAL A 24 -9.48 -3.28 -5.82
N THR A 25 -9.86 -2.63 -6.91
CA THR A 25 -10.35 -1.25 -6.91
C THR A 25 -11.87 -1.24 -6.99
N ILE A 26 -12.51 -0.55 -6.05
CA ILE A 26 -13.96 -0.31 -5.99
C ILE A 26 -14.18 1.16 -5.67
N ALA A 27 -14.92 1.87 -6.52
CA ALA A 27 -15.23 3.29 -6.34
C ALA A 27 -13.95 4.14 -6.12
N ASN A 28 -12.92 3.88 -6.94
CA ASN A 28 -11.60 4.53 -6.87
C ASN A 28 -10.82 4.29 -5.56
N LYS A 29 -11.21 3.33 -4.74
CA LYS A 29 -10.46 2.92 -3.55
C LYS A 29 -9.97 1.50 -3.69
N ILE A 30 -8.72 1.28 -3.27
CA ILE A 30 -8.02 0.00 -3.38
C ILE A 30 -8.12 -0.72 -2.05
N GLY A 31 -8.56 -1.98 -2.11
CA GLY A 31 -8.47 -2.96 -1.04
C GLY A 31 -7.60 -4.15 -1.47
N VAL A 32 -7.37 -5.07 -0.55
CA VAL A 32 -6.55 -6.26 -0.76
C VAL A 32 -7.32 -7.50 -0.29
N MET A 33 -7.36 -8.54 -1.12
CA MET A 33 -7.98 -9.82 -0.79
C MET A 33 -6.96 -10.96 -0.87
N ASP A 34 -7.21 -12.03 -0.13
CA ASP A 34 -6.53 -13.31 -0.31
C ASP A 34 -6.99 -14.03 -1.60
N GLU A 35 -6.39 -15.19 -1.88
CA GLU A 35 -6.75 -16.03 -3.04
C GLU A 35 -8.17 -16.63 -2.99
N ASN A 36 -8.78 -16.67 -1.81
CA ASN A 36 -10.15 -17.14 -1.59
C ASN A 36 -11.16 -15.98 -1.63
N LEU A 37 -10.73 -14.78 -2.02
CA LEU A 37 -11.53 -13.56 -2.11
C LEU A 37 -12.04 -13.06 -0.74
N ASN A 38 -11.36 -13.41 0.36
CA ASN A 38 -11.59 -12.78 1.65
C ASN A 38 -10.82 -11.47 1.73
N TRP A 39 -11.43 -10.43 2.29
CA TRP A 39 -10.75 -9.16 2.51
C TRP A 39 -9.66 -9.29 3.58
N LEU A 40 -8.43 -8.97 3.17
CA LEU A 40 -7.30 -8.72 4.08
C LEU A 40 -7.27 -7.25 4.49
N ILE A 41 -7.55 -6.35 3.55
CA ILE A 41 -7.73 -4.92 3.77
C ILE A 41 -8.94 -4.45 2.96
N LEU A 42 -9.93 -3.86 3.62
CA LEU A 42 -11.08 -3.26 2.94
C LEU A 42 -10.66 -2.07 2.05
N PRO A 43 -11.36 -1.80 0.94
CA PRO A 43 -11.05 -0.68 0.06
C PRO A 43 -10.98 0.66 0.80
N LYS A 44 -9.80 1.26 0.82
CA LYS A 44 -9.57 2.56 1.48
C LYS A 44 -8.42 3.37 0.89
N PHE A 45 -7.47 2.72 0.22
CA PHE A 45 -6.29 3.39 -0.31
C PHE A 45 -6.57 4.05 -1.65
N GLU A 46 -5.88 5.16 -1.91
CA GLU A 46 -5.85 5.81 -3.22
C GLU A 46 -4.85 5.10 -4.15
N GLU A 47 -3.74 4.63 -3.59
CA GLU A 47 -2.74 3.85 -4.31
C GLU A 47 -2.25 2.67 -3.46
N PHE A 48 -1.87 1.58 -4.14
CA PHE A 48 -1.23 0.41 -3.56
C PHE A 48 -0.20 -0.11 -4.59
N LYS A 49 1.10 0.07 -4.31
CA LYS A 49 2.19 -0.20 -5.26
C LYS A 49 3.28 -1.04 -4.62
N LYS A 50 3.80 -2.03 -5.34
CA LYS A 50 4.95 -2.83 -4.87
C LYS A 50 6.22 -1.97 -4.82
N LEU A 51 6.95 -2.07 -3.72
CA LEU A 51 8.25 -1.46 -3.48
C LEU A 51 9.27 -2.57 -3.24
N GLY A 52 10.20 -2.76 -4.16
CA GLY A 52 11.17 -3.85 -4.07
C GLY A 52 10.49 -5.24 -4.04
N LYS A 53 11.03 -6.16 -3.24
CA LYS A 53 10.59 -7.56 -3.24
C LYS A 53 9.34 -7.79 -2.39
N ASN A 54 9.30 -7.22 -1.18
CA ASN A 54 8.37 -7.61 -0.12
C ASN A 54 7.75 -6.40 0.61
N HIS A 55 7.69 -5.23 -0.02
CA HIS A 55 7.09 -4.05 0.59
C HIS A 55 6.06 -3.43 -0.33
N TYR A 56 5.12 -2.70 0.25
CA TYR A 56 4.04 -2.05 -0.51
C TYR A 56 3.85 -0.62 -0.04
N GLN A 57 4.00 0.32 -0.97
CA GLN A 57 3.59 1.70 -0.78
C GLN A 57 2.07 1.78 -0.80
N ILE A 58 1.52 2.55 0.12
CA ILE A 58 0.09 2.87 0.18
C ILE A 58 -0.09 4.37 0.23
N THR A 59 -1.13 4.87 -0.44
CA THR A 59 -1.54 6.28 -0.33
C THR A 59 -2.91 6.37 0.34
N LEU A 60 -3.00 7.19 1.38
CA LEU A 60 -4.23 7.48 2.11
C LEU A 60 -4.27 8.98 2.42
N ASP A 61 -5.37 9.64 2.05
CA ASP A 61 -5.57 11.09 2.25
C ASP A 61 -4.39 11.91 1.68
N GLY A 62 -3.88 11.51 0.51
CA GLY A 62 -2.74 12.15 -0.16
C GLY A 62 -1.38 11.95 0.53
N LYS A 63 -1.28 11.11 1.56
CA LYS A 63 -0.01 10.78 2.24
C LYS A 63 0.40 9.34 1.99
N ILE A 64 1.71 9.14 1.91
CA ILE A 64 2.31 7.84 1.60
C ILE A 64 2.76 7.15 2.89
N GLY A 65 2.41 5.88 3.01
CA GLY A 65 2.86 4.93 4.03
C GLY A 65 3.50 3.69 3.40
N LEU A 66 3.91 2.76 4.25
CA LEU A 66 4.59 1.54 3.84
C LEU A 66 4.09 0.33 4.63
N LEU A 67 3.79 -0.74 3.90
CA LEU A 67 3.45 -2.04 4.46
C LEU A 67 4.57 -3.06 4.18
N ASP A 68 4.69 -4.04 5.07
CA ASP A 68 5.52 -5.24 4.86
C ASP A 68 4.84 -6.26 3.93
N GLY A 69 5.52 -7.38 3.67
CA GLY A 69 5.06 -8.45 2.79
C GLY A 69 3.80 -9.18 3.29
N ASN A 70 3.52 -9.05 4.59
CA ASN A 70 2.37 -9.61 5.30
C ASN A 70 1.28 -8.55 5.53
N LEU A 71 1.40 -7.37 4.90
CA LEU A 71 0.48 -6.24 5.01
C LEU A 71 0.46 -5.56 6.39
N HIS A 72 1.46 -5.79 7.24
CA HIS A 72 1.63 -5.02 8.47
C HIS A 72 2.17 -3.63 8.17
N THR A 73 1.73 -2.63 8.93
CA THR A 73 2.20 -1.26 8.75
C THR A 73 3.62 -1.12 9.31
N ILE A 74 4.56 -0.79 8.42
CA ILE A 74 5.92 -0.35 8.77
C ILE A 74 5.91 1.16 9.01
N LEU A 75 5.17 1.89 8.16
CA LEU A 75 5.12 3.34 8.17
C LEU A 75 3.70 3.81 7.93
N GLU A 76 3.15 4.52 8.91
CA GLU A 76 1.84 5.15 8.75
C GLU A 76 1.87 6.19 7.61
N PRO A 77 0.78 6.36 6.85
CA PRO A 77 0.64 7.41 5.85
C PRO A 77 0.87 8.81 6.44
N LYS A 78 2.09 9.34 6.28
CA LYS A 78 2.46 10.68 6.77
C LYS A 78 3.43 11.43 5.87
N TYR A 79 4.06 10.76 4.89
CA TYR A 79 5.07 11.35 4.02
C TYR A 79 4.48 11.79 2.69
N ASP A 80 5.11 12.78 2.07
CA ASP A 80 4.74 13.28 0.75
C ASP A 80 5.34 12.42 -0.37
N TYR A 81 6.43 11.70 -0.06
CA TYR A 81 7.19 10.92 -1.02
C TYR A 81 7.87 9.72 -0.34
N ILE A 82 7.87 8.58 -1.03
CA ILE A 82 8.77 7.46 -0.77
C ILE A 82 9.38 7.04 -2.13
N GLY A 83 10.70 6.82 -2.16
CA GLY A 83 11.42 6.40 -3.35
C GLY A 83 10.87 5.10 -3.95
N GLU A 84 11.08 4.93 -5.25
CA GLU A 84 10.45 3.83 -6.01
C GLU A 84 11.07 2.45 -5.75
N ASN A 85 12.21 2.38 -5.07
CA ASN A 85 12.89 1.15 -4.70
C ASN A 85 13.74 1.34 -3.44
N PHE A 86 14.11 0.23 -2.81
CA PHE A 86 15.22 0.20 -1.86
C PHE A 86 16.54 0.11 -2.64
N ILE A 87 17.45 1.04 -2.37
CA ILE A 87 18.82 1.06 -2.89
C ILE A 87 19.75 0.85 -1.70
N ASN A 88 20.52 -0.24 -1.71
CA ASN A 88 21.37 -0.66 -0.59
C ASN A 88 20.60 -0.80 0.75
N GLY A 89 19.35 -1.28 0.69
CA GLY A 89 18.50 -1.48 1.87
C GLY A 89 17.77 -0.23 2.38
N PHE A 90 17.89 0.91 1.69
CA PHE A 90 17.22 2.17 2.07
C PHE A 90 16.38 2.74 0.94
N ALA A 91 15.24 3.33 1.29
CA ALA A 91 14.44 4.16 0.40
C ALA A 91 14.47 5.62 0.88
N LYS A 92 14.50 6.58 -0.05
CA LYS A 92 14.38 8.01 0.28
C LYS A 92 12.94 8.28 0.73
N ILE A 93 12.76 9.06 1.79
CA ILE A 93 11.43 9.55 2.22
C ILE A 93 11.43 11.07 2.21
N GLY A 94 10.31 11.68 1.84
CA GLY A 94 10.17 13.13 1.71
C GLY A 94 9.01 13.66 2.55
N LEU A 95 9.24 14.78 3.23
CA LEU A 95 8.23 15.51 4.00
C LEU A 95 8.59 17.00 4.02
N ASN A 96 7.66 17.88 3.67
CA ASN A 96 7.83 19.34 3.73
C ASN A 96 9.12 19.82 3.03
N ASP A 97 9.33 19.43 1.77
CA ASP A 97 10.50 19.79 0.96
C ASP A 97 11.87 19.39 1.55
N LYS A 98 11.87 18.46 2.51
CA LYS A 98 13.06 17.83 3.04
C LYS A 98 13.03 16.34 2.78
N TYR A 99 14.21 15.73 2.78
CA TYR A 99 14.34 14.30 2.66
C TYR A 99 15.11 13.65 3.81
N GLY A 100 14.80 12.38 3.99
CA GLY A 100 15.42 11.43 4.91
C GLY A 100 15.46 10.04 4.26
N PHE A 101 15.61 9.00 5.08
CA PHE A 101 15.67 7.62 4.61
C PHE A 101 14.89 6.69 5.51
N ILE A 102 14.33 5.63 4.93
CA ILE A 102 13.76 4.49 5.65
C ILE A 102 14.48 3.22 5.23
N GLY A 103 14.88 2.40 6.18
CA GLY A 103 15.39 1.05 5.95
C GLY A 103 14.27 0.04 5.70
N GLU A 104 14.59 -1.10 5.09
CA GLU A 104 13.61 -2.18 4.86
C GLU A 104 12.94 -2.70 6.15
N ASN A 105 13.60 -2.53 7.31
CA ASN A 105 13.10 -2.91 8.62
C ASN A 105 12.28 -1.80 9.32
N GLY A 106 12.11 -0.64 8.67
CA GLY A 106 11.40 0.51 9.24
C GLY A 106 12.27 1.48 10.05
N GLU A 107 13.59 1.30 10.11
CA GLU A 107 14.48 2.31 10.70
C GLU A 107 14.42 3.61 9.90
N ILE A 108 14.17 4.73 10.59
CA ILE A 108 13.97 6.03 9.95
C ILE A 108 15.09 7.00 10.32
N ILE A 109 15.69 7.59 9.30
CA ILE A 109 16.40 8.86 9.40
C ILE A 109 15.41 9.93 8.94
N GLU A 110 14.87 10.69 9.89
CA GLU A 110 13.80 11.64 9.59
C GLU A 110 14.22 12.72 8.57
N PRO A 111 13.27 13.22 7.76
CA PRO A 111 13.55 14.28 6.79
C PRO A 111 14.13 15.54 7.41
N ARG A 112 15.38 15.84 7.04
CA ARG A 112 16.10 17.03 7.51
C ARG A 112 17.07 17.62 6.50
N PHE A 113 17.34 16.90 5.42
CA PHE A 113 18.23 17.32 4.34
C PHE A 113 17.42 17.99 3.23
N ASP A 114 17.99 19.01 2.59
CA ASP A 114 17.35 19.71 1.47
C ASP A 114 17.61 18.94 0.18
N PHE A 115 16.61 18.88 -0.72
CA PHE A 115 16.65 18.08 -1.96
C PHE A 115 17.77 18.43 -2.94
#